data_AF-A0A1G7JVM5-F1
#
_entry.id   AF-A0A1G7JVM5-F1
#
_cell.length_a   1.000
_cell.length_b   1.000
_cell.length_c   1.000
_cell.angle_alpha   90.00
_cell.angle_beta   90.00
_cell.angle_gamma   90.00
#
_symmetry.space_group_name_H-M   'P 1'
#
loop_
_entity.id
_entity.type
_entity.pdbx_description
1 polymer ?
#
loop_
_entity_poly.entity_id
_entity_poly.type
_entity_poly.pdbx_seq_one_letter_code
_entity_poly.pdbx_strand_id
1 'polypeptide(L)'
;MLKNINWTKKSGILIIGICLSAMLLKYLIQPFRGTWIYQYGSLISLLIFYGGILWSLINTILLISKHKTELKNNLIWIFLSAIPFLYIGIMMTIAMTKTY
;
A
#
# COMPACT_ATOMS: atom_id res chain seq x y z
N MET A 1 -5.48 26.34 5.42
CA MET A 1 -4.49 25.28 5.78
C MET A 1 -5.15 23.94 6.19
N LEU A 2 -6.36 23.92 6.76
CA LEU A 2 -7.14 22.72 7.15
C LEU A 2 -7.57 21.78 5.99
N LYS A 3 -7.76 22.28 4.76
CA LYS A 3 -8.27 21.50 3.62
C LYS A 3 -7.37 20.30 3.25
N ASN A 4 -6.08 20.35 3.58
CA ASN A 4 -5.11 19.31 3.21
C ASN A 4 -5.15 18.07 4.13
N ILE A 5 -5.72 18.19 5.34
CA ILE A 5 -5.84 17.09 6.31
C ILE A 5 -6.84 16.05 5.83
N ASN A 6 -8.05 16.51 5.47
CA ASN A 6 -9.08 15.58 5.00
C ASN A 6 -8.65 14.89 3.71
N TRP A 7 -7.88 15.57 2.86
CA TRP A 7 -7.31 14.97 1.64
C TRP A 7 -6.25 13.89 1.92
N THR A 8 -5.34 14.13 2.87
CA THR A 8 -4.31 13.12 3.24
C THR A 8 -4.92 11.92 3.96
N LYS A 9 -5.90 12.14 4.85
CA LYS A 9 -6.67 11.06 5.51
C LYS A 9 -7.48 10.24 4.49
N LYS A 10 -8.19 10.91 3.59
CA LYS A 10 -8.95 10.24 2.51
C LYS A 10 -8.04 9.49 1.54
N SER A 11 -6.87 10.05 1.23
CA SER A 11 -5.82 9.39 0.44
C SER A 11 -5.32 8.11 1.12
N GLY A 12 -5.15 8.10 2.45
CA GLY A 12 -4.77 6.91 3.21
C GLY A 12 -5.74 5.74 3.00
N ILE A 13 -7.04 5.99 3.08
CA ILE A 13 -8.09 4.98 2.83
C ILE A 13 -8.05 4.49 1.37
N LEU A 14 -7.89 5.42 0.41
CA LEU A 14 -7.81 5.07 -1.01
C LEU A 14 -6.63 4.14 -1.31
N ILE A 15 -5.47 4.38 -0.68
CA ILE A 15 -4.27 3.56 -0.89
C ILE A 15 -4.49 2.12 -0.44
N ILE A 16 -5.17 1.93 0.69
CA ILE A 16 -5.51 0.60 1.20
C ILE A 16 -6.46 -0.10 0.23
N GLY A 17 -7.48 0.61 -0.26
CA GLY A 17 -8.39 0.09 -1.28
C GLY A 17 -7.66 -0.33 -2.56
N ILE A 18 -6.72 0.48 -3.03
CA ILE A 18 -5.89 0.17 -4.21
C ILE A 18 -5.03 -1.07 -3.96
N CYS A 19 -4.36 -1.16 -2.81
CA CYS A 19 -3.54 -2.33 -2.46
C CYS A 19 -4.36 -3.62 -2.38
N LEU A 20 -5.53 -3.57 -1.74
CA LEU A 20 -6.45 -4.72 -1.67
C LEU A 20 -6.98 -5.11 -3.04
N SER A 21 -7.35 -4.14 -3.88
CA SER A 21 -7.82 -4.41 -5.24
C SER A 21 -6.73 -5.07 -6.10
N ALA A 22 -5.47 -4.66 -5.96
CA ALA A 22 -4.35 -5.29 -6.66
C ALA A 22 -4.12 -6.75 -6.21
N MET A 23 -4.29 -7.04 -4.92
CA MET A 23 -4.23 -8.42 -4.41
C MET A 23 -5.37 -9.29 -4.97
N LEU A 24 -6.60 -8.75 -4.96
CA LEU A 24 -7.77 -9.41 -5.54
C LEU A 24 -7.58 -9.67 -7.03
N LEU A 25 -7.06 -8.69 -7.77
CA LEU A 25 -6.76 -8.82 -9.19
C LEU A 25 -5.80 -9.99 -9.42
N LYS A 26 -4.70 -10.06 -8.66
CA LYS A 26 -3.74 -11.17 -8.74
C LYS A 26 -4.38 -12.54 -8.47
N TYR A 27 -5.34 -12.61 -7.54
CA TYR A 27 -6.07 -13.85 -7.25
C TYR A 27 -7.03 -14.24 -8.39
N LEU A 28 -7.74 -13.27 -8.98
CA LEU A 28 -8.66 -13.50 -10.10
C LEU A 28 -7.93 -13.90 -11.39
N ILE A 29 -6.70 -13.41 -11.59
CA ILE A 29 -5.90 -13.74 -12.77
C ILE A 29 -5.21 -15.10 -12.59
N GLN A 30 -5.04 -15.59 -11.36
CA GLN A 30 -4.38 -16.86 -11.04
C GLN A 30 -4.88 -18.11 -11.80
N PRO A 31 -6.18 -18.30 -12.09
CA PRO A 31 -6.65 -19.40 -12.94
C PRO A 31 -6.19 -19.32 -14.41
N PHE A 32 -5.80 -18.13 -14.90
CA PHE A 32 -5.36 -17.92 -16.28
C PHE A 32 -3.86 -18.21 -16.50
N ARG A 33 -3.21 -18.92 -15.57
CA ARG A 33 -1.77 -19.27 -15.65
C ARG A 33 -1.40 -19.86 -17.01
N GLY A 34 -0.30 -19.37 -17.59
CA GLY A 34 0.18 -19.78 -18.92
C GLY A 34 -0.39 -18.98 -20.09
N THR A 35 -1.35 -18.08 -19.85
CA THR A 35 -1.86 -17.16 -20.87
C THR A 35 -1.18 -15.78 -20.80
N TRP A 36 -1.28 -15.03 -21.90
CA TRP A 36 -0.81 -13.64 -21.98
C TRP A 36 -1.54 -12.75 -20.96
N ILE A 37 -2.82 -13.05 -20.71
CA ILE A 37 -3.65 -12.37 -19.69
C ILE A 37 -3.03 -12.50 -18.31
N TYR A 38 -2.46 -13.67 -17.98
CA TYR A 38 -1.75 -13.86 -16.72
C TYR A 38 -0.46 -13.07 -16.62
N GLN A 39 0.36 -13.04 -17.68
CA GLN A 39 1.59 -12.26 -17.67
C GLN A 39 1.32 -10.76 -17.51
N TYR A 40 0.48 -10.17 -18.36
CA TYR A 40 0.19 -8.74 -18.27
C TYR A 40 -0.59 -8.39 -17.00
N GLY A 41 -1.61 -9.18 -16.65
CA GLY A 41 -2.41 -8.94 -15.44
C GLY A 41 -1.58 -9.04 -14.17
N SER A 42 -0.67 -10.01 -14.08
CA SER A 42 0.24 -10.14 -12.94
C SER A 42 1.22 -8.97 -12.86
N LEU A 43 1.76 -8.51 -13.98
CA LEU A 43 2.70 -7.39 -14.04
C LEU A 43 2.00 -6.07 -13.66
N ILE A 44 0.78 -5.85 -14.15
CA ILE A 44 -0.07 -4.70 -13.78
C ILE A 44 -0.43 -4.75 -12.29
N SER A 45 -0.85 -5.90 -11.76
CA SER A 45 -1.15 -6.07 -10.34
C SER A 45 0.06 -5.70 -9.48
N LEU A 46 1.26 -6.11 -9.91
CA LEU A 46 2.51 -5.83 -9.22
C LEU A 46 2.85 -4.33 -9.25
N LEU A 47 2.74 -3.68 -10.41
CA LEU A 47 2.95 -2.23 -10.55
C LEU A 47 1.97 -1.41 -9.70
N ILE A 48 0.69 -1.76 -9.71
CA ILE A 48 -0.34 -1.08 -8.90
C ILE A 48 -0.03 -1.25 -7.41
N PHE A 49 0.37 -2.45 -7.00
CA PHE A 49 0.70 -2.73 -5.61
C PHE A 49 1.91 -1.91 -5.13
N TYR A 50 3.05 -2.00 -5.83
CA TYR A 50 4.26 -1.23 -5.48
C TYR A 50 4.06 0.29 -5.62
N GLY A 51 3.29 0.73 -6.61
CA GLY A 51 2.90 2.15 -6.76
C GLY A 51 2.07 2.63 -5.58
N GLY A 52 1.10 1.84 -5.12
CA GLY A 52 0.31 2.13 -3.92
C GLY A 52 1.17 2.24 -2.66
N ILE A 53 2.20 1.41 -2.53
CA ILE A 53 3.14 1.44 -1.40
C ILE A 53 4.01 2.69 -1.42
N LEU A 54 4.58 3.06 -2.57
CA LEU A 54 5.32 4.33 -2.72
C LEU A 54 4.43 5.52 -2.36
N TRP A 55 3.17 5.51 -2.81
CA TRP A 55 2.20 6.54 -2.49
C TRP A 55 1.84 6.57 -0.99
N SER A 56 1.76 5.41 -0.33
CA SER A 56 1.61 5.28 1.13
C SER A 56 2.79 5.92 1.89
N LEU A 57 4.02 5.66 1.47
CA LEU A 57 5.21 6.26 2.08
C LEU A 57 5.19 7.78 1.97
N ILE A 58 4.94 8.30 0.76
CA ILE A 58 4.83 9.75 0.53
C ILE A 58 3.73 10.34 1.41
N ASN A 59 2.55 9.71 1.47
CA ASN A 59 1.43 10.21 2.27
C ASN A 59 1.76 10.21 3.77
N THR A 60 2.46 9.18 4.25
CA THR A 60 2.90 9.06 5.65
C THR A 60 3.92 10.14 6.01
N ILE A 61 4.94 10.36 5.17
CA ILE A 61 5.95 11.42 5.34
C ILE A 61 5.28 12.80 5.37
N LEU A 62 4.32 13.04 4.47
CA LEU A 62 3.59 14.31 4.36
C LEU A 62 2.73 14.56 5.62
N LEU A 63 2.13 13.51 6.18
CA LEU A 63 1.34 13.57 7.41
C LEU A 63 2.22 13.90 8.63
N ILE A 64 3.38 13.24 8.76
CA ILE A 64 4.36 13.47 9.84
C ILE A 64 4.97 14.87 9.75
N SER A 65 5.44 15.28 8.57
CA SER A 65 6.11 16.57 8.37
C SER A 65 5.19 17.76 8.68
N LYS A 66 3.91 17.66 8.30
CA LYS A 66 2.96 18.76 8.41
C LYS A 66 2.22 18.83 9.75
N HIS A 67 2.17 17.74 10.53
CA HIS A 67 1.38 17.64 11.77
C HIS A 67 2.20 17.18 12.98
N LYS A 68 3.45 17.65 13.09
CA LYS A 68 4.31 17.36 14.26
C LYS A 68 3.62 17.65 15.60
N THR A 69 2.76 18.66 15.67
CA THR A 69 2.11 19.14 16.90
C THR A 69 0.86 18.35 17.31
N GLU A 70 0.21 17.61 16.40
CA GLU A 70 -0.97 16.75 16.67
C GLU A 70 -0.72 15.27 16.36
N LEU A 71 0.55 14.86 16.43
CA LEU A 71 1.02 13.52 16.08
C LEU A 71 0.26 12.42 16.83
N LYS A 72 -0.10 12.67 18.09
CA LYS A 72 -0.84 11.74 18.96
C LYS A 72 -2.25 11.45 18.46
N ASN A 73 -2.94 12.44 17.88
CA ASN A 73 -4.32 12.30 17.38
C ASN A 73 -4.37 11.72 15.96
N ASN A 74 -3.31 11.94 15.18
CA ASN A 74 -3.17 11.39 13.83
C ASN A 74 -2.40 10.07 13.77
N LEU A 75 -1.98 9.52 14.92
CA LEU A 75 -1.17 8.31 15.02
C LEU A 75 -1.87 7.09 14.40
N ILE A 76 -3.19 6.98 14.60
CA ILE A 76 -4.03 5.93 13.99
C ILE A 76 -3.96 6.00 12.46
N TRP A 77 -3.98 7.20 11.88
CA TRP A 77 -3.92 7.40 10.42
C TRP A 77 -2.54 7.06 9.85
N ILE A 78 -1.48 7.35 10.60
CA ILE A 78 -0.09 6.98 10.25
C ILE A 78 0.06 5.46 10.28
N PHE A 79 -0.46 4.79 11.31
CA PHE A 79 -0.46 3.33 11.39
C PHE A 79 -1.25 2.72 10.23
N LEU A 80 -2.44 3.26 9.94
CA LEU A 80 -3.30 2.77 8.86
C LEU A 80 -2.62 2.91 7.49
N SER A 81 -1.94 4.03 7.22
CA SER A 81 -1.20 4.20 5.96
C SER A 81 0.03 3.31 5.89
N ALA A 82 0.65 2.94 7.01
CA ALA A 82 1.83 2.09 7.07
C ALA A 82 1.54 0.58 6.93
N ILE A 83 0.27 0.14 7.01
CA ILE A 83 -0.11 -1.29 6.90
C ILE A 83 0.47 -1.97 5.63
N PRO A 84 0.35 -1.40 4.42
CA PRO A 84 0.88 -2.03 3.21
C PRO A 84 2.40 -2.17 3.23
N PHE A 85 3.09 -1.21 3.85
CA PHE A 85 4.55 -1.23 4.00
C PHE A 85 4.98 -2.33 4.97
N LEU A 86 4.31 -2.43 6.12
CA LEU A 86 4.55 -3.51 7.10
C LEU A 86 4.30 -4.90 6.50
N TYR A 87 3.24 -5.05 5.69
CA TYR A 87 2.94 -6.30 5.01
C TYR A 87 4.09 -6.77 4.11
N ILE A 88 4.68 -5.88 3.31
CA ILE A 88 5.87 -6.22 2.50
C ILE A 88 7.05 -6.59 3.40
N GLY A 89 7.33 -5.80 4.44
CA GLY A 89 8.47 -6.05 5.32
C GLY A 89 8.41 -7.46 5.93
N ILE A 90 7.23 -7.85 6.43
CA ILE A 90 6.99 -9.19 6.98
C ILE A 90 7.12 -10.26 5.89
N MET A 91 6.48 -10.08 4.73
CA MET A 91 6.55 -11.05 3.62
C MET A 91 7.99 -11.25 3.11
N MET A 92 8.77 -10.18 2.99
CA MET A 92 10.16 -10.24 2.56
C MET A 92 11.04 -10.95 3.58
N THR A 93 10.81 -10.70 4.87
CA THR A 93 11.53 -11.39 5.97
C THR A 93 11.21 -12.88 5.97
N ILE A 94 9.94 -13.26 5.82
CA ILE A 94 9.52 -14.67 5.70
C ILE A 94 10.12 -15.31 4.45
N ALA A 95 10.09 -14.61 3.31
CA ALA A 95 10.66 -15.11 2.07
C ALA A 95 12.17 -15.38 2.22
N MET A 96 12.93 -14.45 2.79
CA MET A 96 14.36 -14.62 3.07
C MET A 96 14.62 -15.80 4.01
N THR A 97 13.80 -15.97 5.04
CA THR A 97 13.95 -17.06 6.03
C THR A 97 13.66 -18.44 5.43
N LYS A 98 12.76 -18.53 4.43
CA LYS A 98 12.44 -19.78 3.74
C LYS A 98 13.46 -20.21 2.68
N THR A 99 14.37 -19.32 2.29
CA THR A 99 15.47 -19.61 1.35
C THR A 99 16.72 -20.20 2.00
N TYR A 100 16.74 -20.35 3.32
CA TYR A 100 17.75 -21.09 4.09
C TYR A 100 17.17 -22.41 4.58
#